data_AF-A0A1F2X8L0-F1
#
_entry.id   AF-A0A1F2X8L0-F1
#
_cell.length_a   1.000
_cell.length_b   1.000
_cell.length_c   1.000
_cell.angle_alpha   90.00
_cell.angle_beta   90.00
_cell.angle_gamma   90.00
#
_symmetry.space_group_name_H-M   'P 1'
#
loop_
_entity.id
_entity.type
_entity.pdbx_description
1 polymer ?
#
loop_
_entity_poly.entity_id
_entity_poly.type
_entity_poly.pdbx_seq_one_letter_code
_entity_poly.pdbx_strand_id
1 'polypeptide(L)' 'MITWRLVLHLPVGAFNAWLLGESPVFGVVFFVCFLFYELNEDWRIKDQAWKDLAGWLWGFALTAYLLAFP' A
#
# COMPACT_ATOMS: atom_id res chain seq x y z
N MET A 1 13.22 -9.18 -9.23
CA MET A 1 13.79 -7.84 -9.53
C MET A 1 13.00 -6.80 -8.77
N ILE A 2 13.62 -6.08 -7.85
CA ILE A 2 13.00 -4.95 -7.16
C ILE A 2 12.80 -3.85 -8.20
N THR A 3 11.56 -3.52 -8.52
CA THR A 3 11.22 -2.41 -9.43
C THR A 3 11.07 -1.13 -8.62
N TRP A 4 11.43 0.03 -9.19
CA TRP A 4 11.26 1.34 -8.55
C TRP A 4 9.84 1.57 -8.00
N ARG A 5 8.85 1.05 -8.73
CA ARG A 5 7.43 0.98 -8.33
C ARG A 5 7.16 0.32 -6.98
N LEU A 6 7.85 -0.77 -6.67
CA LEU A 6 7.69 -1.48 -5.41
C LEU A 6 8.15 -0.60 -4.25
N VAL A 7 9.29 0.08 -4.43
CA VAL A 7 9.87 0.96 -3.40
C VAL A 7 9.00 2.19 -3.15
N LEU A 8 8.41 2.76 -4.21
CA LEU A 8 7.51 3.92 -4.11
C LEU A 8 6.23 3.63 -3.31
N HIS A 9 5.78 2.37 -3.27
CA HIS A 9 4.58 1.96 -2.57
C HIS A 9 4.81 1.48 -1.13
N LEU A 10 6.06 1.31 -0.70
CA LEU A 10 6.38 1.01 0.70
C LEU A 10 5.84 2.09 1.67
N PRO A 11 6.05 3.40 1.44
CA PRO A 11 5.48 4.44 2.31
C PRO A 11 3.95 4.47 2.31
N VAL A 12 3.31 4.13 1.19
CA VAL A 12 1.84 4.07 1.07
C VAL A 12 1.29 2.94 1.96
N GLY A 13 1.93 1.78 1.93
CA GLY A 13 1.62 0.66 2.83
C GLY A 13 1.81 1.00 4.29
N ALA A 14 2.95 1.62 4.63
CA ALA A 14 3.28 2.03 5.99
C ALA A 14 2.28 3.05 6.55
N PHE A 15 1.95 4.07 5.75
CA PHE A 15 0.95 5.07 6.13
C PHE A 15 -0.43 4.43 6.36
N ASN A 16 -0.83 3.49 5.50
CA ASN A 16 -2.10 2.79 5.68
C ASN A 16 -2.15 1.94 6.96
N ALA A 17 -1.05 1.26 7.33
CA ALA A 17 -0.95 0.51 8.58
C ALA A 17 -1.07 1.41 9.81
N TRP A 18 -0.38 2.57 9.80
CA TRP A 18 -0.54 3.58 10.85
C TRP A 18 -1.98 4.10 10.91
N LEU A 19 -2.58 4.42 9.76
CA LEU A 19 -3.94 4.96 9.68
C LEU A 19 -4.99 3.98 10.22
N LEU A 20 -4.82 2.67 10.03
CA LEU A 20 -5.68 1.64 10.64
C LEU A 20 -5.59 1.62 12.16
N GLY A 21 -4.44 1.97 12.74
CA GLY A 21 -4.26 2.11 14.19
C GLY A 21 -5.00 3.33 14.76
N GLU A 22 -5.05 4.43 14.02
CA GLU A 22 -5.73 5.67 14.43
C GLU A 22 -7.24 5.64 14.15
N SER A 23 -7.65 5.16 12.97
CA SER A 23 -9.03 5.09 12.52
C SER A 23 -9.20 3.97 11.48
N PRO A 24 -9.77 2.82 11.87
CA PRO A 24 -9.98 1.69 10.96
C PRO A 24 -10.77 2.07 9.71
N VAL A 25 -11.76 2.97 9.84
CA VAL A 25 -12.58 3.45 8.72
C VAL A 25 -11.71 4.18 7.70
N PHE A 26 -10.84 5.09 8.15
CA PHE A 26 -9.96 5.81 7.23
C PHE A 26 -8.90 4.91 6.61
N GLY A 27 -8.36 3.92 7.34
CA GLY A 27 -7.43 2.94 6.75
C GLY A 27 -8.09 2.10 5.65
N VAL A 28 -9.31 1.61 5.87
CA VAL A 28 -10.04 0.86 4.84
C VAL A 28 -10.33 1.74 3.62
N VAL A 29 -10.84 2.97 3.82
CA VAL A 29 -11.12 3.90 2.73
C VAL A 29 -9.85 4.24 1.96
N PHE A 30 -8.74 4.49 2.65
CA PHE A 30 -7.45 4.80 2.05
C PHE A 30 -6.96 3.64 1.16
N PHE A 31 -7.01 2.40 1.65
CA PHE A 31 -6.63 1.22 0.86
C PHE A 31 -7.51 1.04 -0.38
N VAL A 32 -8.82 1.21 -0.24
CA VAL A 32 -9.76 1.08 -1.37
C VAL A 32 -9.47 2.14 -2.43
N CYS A 33 -9.26 3.40 -2.04
CA CYS A 33 -8.88 4.47 -2.96
C CYS A 33 -7.55 4.17 -3.69
N PHE A 34 -6.54 3.70 -2.96
CA PHE A 34 -5.27 3.25 -3.53
C PHE A 34 -5.47 2.14 -4.56
N LEU A 35 -6.24 1.09 -4.21
CA LEU A 35 -6.49 -0.03 -5.11
C LEU A 35 -7.23 0.41 -6.39
N PHE A 36 -8.24 1.26 -6.28
CA PHE A 36 -8.93 1.82 -7.46
C PHE A 36 -8.00 2.67 -8.32
N TYR A 37 -7.14 3.48 -7.72
CA TYR A 37 -6.14 4.27 -8.43
C TYR A 37 -5.21 3.38 -9.25
N GLU A 38 -4.59 2.36 -8.63
CA GLU A 38 -3.66 1.45 -9.31
C GLU A 38 -4.33 0.62 -10.41
N LEU A 39 -5.54 0.11 -10.17
CA LEU A 39 -6.28 -0.64 -11.20
C LEU A 39 -6.64 0.24 -12.41
N ASN A 40 -7.00 1.50 -12.15
CA ASN A 40 -7.27 2.47 -13.22
C ASN A 40 -5.99 2.85 -13.97
N GLU A 41 -4.87 2.99 -13.27
CA GLU A 41 -3.58 3.26 -13.89
C GLU A 41 -3.11 2.08 -14.76
N ASP A 42 -3.17 0.85 -14.25
CA ASP A 42 -2.82 -0.36 -15.00
C ASP A 42 -3.72 -0.57 -16.22
N TRP A 43 -5.01 -0.23 -16.13
CA TRP A 43 -5.88 -0.25 -17.31
C TRP A 43 -5.41 0.71 -18.42
N ARG A 44 -4.86 1.87 -18.05
CA ARG A 44 -4.40 2.91 -18.98
C ARG A 44 -2.99 2.63 -19.53
N ILE A 45 -2.04 2.24 -18.68
CA ILE A 45 -0.61 2.15 -19.03
C ILE A 45 0.00 0.75 -18.91
N LYS A 46 -0.75 -0.26 -18.43
CA LYS A 46 -0.36 -1.68 -18.35
C LYS A 46 0.97 -1.89 -17.60
N ASP A 47 1.14 -1.15 -16.52
CA ASP A 47 2.36 -1.09 -15.70
C ASP A 47 2.45 -2.19 -14.64
N GLN A 48 1.43 -3.05 -14.57
CA GLN A 48 1.31 -4.21 -13.71
C GLN A 48 1.08 -3.85 -12.23
N ALA A 49 -0.12 -3.36 -11.92
CA ALA A 49 -0.58 -2.97 -10.56
C ALA A 49 -0.27 -3.98 -9.44
N TRP A 50 -0.08 -5.28 -9.74
CA TRP A 50 0.34 -6.27 -8.74
C TRP A 50 1.71 -5.96 -8.11
N LYS A 51 2.60 -5.25 -8.83
CA LYS A 51 3.90 -4.80 -8.29
C LYS A 51 3.74 -3.68 -7.28
N ASP A 52 2.82 -2.77 -7.54
CA ASP A 52 2.49 -1.65 -6.67
C ASP A 52 1.78 -2.16 -5.41
N LEU A 53 0.85 -3.10 -5.56
CA LEU A 53 0.22 -3.81 -4.45
C LEU A 53 1.23 -4.60 -3.60
N ALA A 54 2.24 -5.22 -4.23
CA ALA A 54 3.32 -5.89 -3.49
C ALA A 54 4.16 -4.92 -2.67
N GLY A 55 4.47 -3.73 -3.21
CA GLY A 55 5.15 -2.66 -2.48
C GLY A 55 4.34 -2.16 -1.29
N TRP A 56 3.05 -1.91 -1.51
CA TRP A 56 2.11 -1.58 -0.42
C TRP A 56 2.09 -2.67 0.65
N LEU A 57 2.02 -3.95 0.28
CA LEU A 57 1.91 -5.05 1.24
C LEU A 57 3.17 -5.17 2.12
N TRP A 58 4.36 -5.01 1.53
CA TRP A 58 5.61 -5.03 2.29
C TRP A 58 5.71 -3.89 3.29
N GLY A 59 5.36 -2.66 2.86
CA GLY A 59 5.34 -1.50 3.75
C GLY A 59 4.32 -1.66 4.88
N PHE A 60 3.12 -2.15 4.53
CA PHE A 60 2.06 -2.42 5.48
C PHE A 60 2.47 -3.45 6.52
N ALA A 61 2.98 -4.61 6.10
CA ALA A 61 3.35 -5.70 6.99
C ALA A 61 4.49 -5.30 7.94
N LEU A 62 5.51 -4.60 7.44
CA LEU A 62 6.62 -4.13 8.26
C LEU A 62 6.14 -3.13 9.32
N THR A 63 5.36 -2.12 8.93
CA THR A 63 4.86 -1.12 9.87
C THR A 63 3.86 -1.72 10.86
N ALA A 64 2.95 -2.59 10.40
CA ALA A 64 2.01 -3.28 11.29
C ALA A 64 2.75 -4.15 12.32
N TYR A 65 3.82 -4.85 11.92
CA TYR A 65 4.65 -5.61 12.85
C TYR A 65 5.31 -4.69 13.89
N LEU A 66 5.92 -3.58 13.47
CA LEU A 66 6.57 -2.62 14.38
C LEU A 66 5.58 -1.96 15.34
N LEU A 67 4.34 -1.69 14.90
CA LEU A 67 3.29 -1.12 15.76
C LEU A 67 2.72 -2.15 16.75
N ALA A 68 2.66 -3.42 16.38
CA ALA A 68 2.12 -4.48 17.22
C ALA A 68 3.13 -5.04 18.25
N PHE A 69 4.43 -4.95 17.94
CA PHE A 69 5.53 -5.50 18.75
C PHE A 69 6.61 -4.43 19.00
N PRO A 70 6.36 -3.51 19.95
CA PRO A 70 7.29 -2.42 20.29
C PRO A 70 8.57 -2.88 21.00
#